data_AF-A0A3U4KV20-F1
#
_entry.id   AF-A0A3U4KV20-F1
#
_cell.length_a   1.000
_cell.length_b   1.000
_cell.length_c   1.000
_cell.angle_alpha   90.00
_cell.angle_beta   90.00
_cell.angle_gamma   90.00
#
_symmetry.space_group_name_H-M   'P 1'
#
loop_
_entity.id
_entity.type
_entity.pdbx_description
1 polymer ?
#
loop_
_entity_poly.entity_id
_entity_poly.type
_entity_poly.pdbx_seq_one_letter_code
_entity_poly.pdbx_strand_id
1 'polypeptide(L)' 'MTEFDNLTWLHGKPQGSGLLKANPEDFVVVEDLGFTPDGEGEHI' A
#
# COMPACT_ATOMS: atom_id res chain seq x y z
N MET A 1 21.12 -5.55 13.99
CA MET A 1 19.99 -5.56 13.04
C MET A 1 19.06 -4.45 13.51
N THR A 2 18.74 -3.48 12.65
CA THR A 2 17.87 -2.36 13.05
C THR A 2 16.42 -2.84 13.05
N GLU A 3 15.71 -2.62 14.16
CA GLU A 3 14.28 -2.92 14.25
C GLU A 3 13.47 -1.95 13.40
N PHE A 4 12.30 -2.37 12.92
CA PHE A 4 11.46 -1.59 12.01
C PHE A 4 11.10 -0.20 12.57
N ASP A 5 10.79 -0.12 13.86
CA ASP A 5 10.43 1.14 14.53
C ASP A 5 11.60 2.12 14.68
N ASN A 6 12.83 1.63 14.48
CA ASN A 6 14.08 2.38 14.62
C ASN A 6 14.72 2.71 13.25
N LEU A 7 13.98 2.55 12.15
CA LEU A 7 14.41 3.00 10.84
C LEU A 7 14.53 4.53 10.79
N THR A 8 15.52 5.03 10.05
CA THR A 8 15.79 6.46 9.92
C THR A 8 14.70 7.13 9.09
N TRP A 9 14.12 8.20 9.63
CA TRP A 9 13.14 9.04 8.94
C TRP A 9 13.84 10.05 8.04
N LEU A 10 13.49 10.11 6.75
CA LEU A 10 14.08 11.09 5.81
C LEU A 10 13.78 12.55 6.22
N HIS A 11 12.60 12.81 6.80
CA HIS A 11 12.13 14.14 7.20
C HIS A 11 11.96 14.28 8.73
N GLY A 12 12.58 13.39 9.50
CA GLY A 12 12.35 13.28 10.95
C GLY A 12 11.03 12.57 11.29
N LYS A 13 10.86 12.20 12.57
CA LYS A 13 9.67 11.48 13.05
C LYS A 13 8.44 12.41 13.05
N PRO A 14 7.27 11.96 12.56
CA PRO A 14 6.03 12.73 12.63
C PRO A 14 5.71 13.21 14.05
N GLN A 15 5.21 14.45 14.17
CA GLN A 15 4.80 15.07 15.45
C GLN A 15 3.31 14.92 15.77
N GLY A 16 2.54 14.32 14.87
CA GLY A 16 1.12 14.03 15.04
C GLY A 16 0.82 12.57 14.70
N SER A 17 -0.37 12.12 15.10
CA SER A 17 -0.90 10.79 14.77
C SER A 17 -2.26 10.90 14.10
N GLY A 18 -2.66 9.83 13.41
CA GLY A 18 -3.96 9.69 12.77
C GLY A 18 -4.38 8.22 12.72
N LEU A 19 -5.62 7.97 12.29
CA LEU A 19 -6.13 6.62 12.11
C LEU A 19 -5.87 6.17 10.68
N LEU A 20 -5.36 4.95 10.51
CA LEU A 20 -5.14 4.31 9.22
C LEU A 20 -6.02 3.05 9.16
N LYS A 21 -6.72 2.83 8.04
CA LYS A 21 -7.66 1.71 7.85
C LYS A 21 -8.76 1.66 8.93
N ALA A 22 -9.34 2.81 9.28
CA ALA A 22 -10.42 2.86 10.28
C ALA A 22 -11.69 2.18 9.77
N ASN A 23 -11.99 2.36 8.48
CA ASN A 23 -13.00 1.62 7.74
C ASN A 23 -12.38 1.01 6.46
N PRO A 24 -13.00 -0.02 5.86
CA PRO A 24 -12.56 -0.59 4.59
C PRO A 24 -12.42 0.45 3.47
N GLU A 25 -13.29 1.45 3.46
CA GLU A 25 -13.33 2.51 2.45
C GLU A 25 -12.13 3.47 2.55
N ASP A 26 -11.47 3.54 3.71
CA ASP A 26 -10.30 4.41 3.93
C ASP A 26 -9.01 3.84 3.30
N PHE A 27 -9.06 2.60 2.80
CA PHE A 27 -7.90 1.93 2.20
C PHE A 27 -8.32 1.05 1.01
N VAL A 28 -8.28 1.64 -0.18
CA VAL A 28 -8.57 0.95 -1.42
C VAL A 28 -7.27 0.54 -2.10
N VAL A 29 -7.15 -0.73 -2.46
CA VAL A 29 -6.05 -1.26 -3.26
C VAL A 29 -6.59 -1.58 -4.64
N VAL A 30 -5.99 -0.99 -5.67
CA VAL A 30 -6.25 -1.31 -7.07
C VAL A 30 -4.98 -1.94 -7.62
N GLU A 31 -5.06 -3.22 -7.98
CA GLU A 31 -3.93 -3.94 -8.55
C GLU A 31 -3.67 -3.45 -9.98
N ASP A 32 -2.39 -3.25 -10.30
CA ASP A 32 -1.92 -3.00 -11.66
C ASP A 32 -1.16 -4.24 -12.13
N LEU A 33 -1.77 -4.99 -13.03
CA LEU A 33 -1.19 -6.24 -13.55
C LEU A 33 -0.01 -5.99 -14.51
N GLY A 34 0.15 -4.76 -15.01
CA GLY A 34 1.19 -4.42 -15.99
C GLY A 34 0.96 -4.99 -17.40
N PHE A 35 -0.20 -5.62 -17.64
CA PHE A 35 -0.68 -6.05 -18.94
C PHE A 35 -2.20 -5.88 -19.03
N THR A 36 -2.71 -5.82 -20.26
CA THR A 36 -4.14 -5.88 -20.53
C THR A 36 -4.54 -7.31 -20.87
N PRO A 37 -5.77 -7.75 -20.54
CA PRO A 37 -6.25 -9.06 -20.97
C PRO A 37 -6.07 -9.24 -22.48
N ASP A 38 -5.61 -10.42 -22.90
CA ASP A 38 -5.31 -10.73 -24.30
C ASP A 38 -6.57 -10.73 -25.19
N GLY A 39 -7.76 -10.83 -24.58
CA GLY A 39 -9.06 -10.78 -25.27
C GLY A 39 -9.55 -12.14 -25.81
N GLU A 40 -8.71 -13.17 -25.74
CA GLU A 40 -9.02 -14.56 -26.12
C GLU A 40 -8.35 -15.54 -25.12
N GLY A 41 -8.91 -16.74 -24.93
CA GLY A 41 -8.38 -17.77 -24.03
C GLY A 41 -9.46 -18.48 -23.22
N GLU A 42 -9.07 -19.51 -22.46
CA GLU A 42 -9.97 -20.24 -21.55
C GLU A 42 -10.10 -19.61 -20.15
N HIS A 43 -9.24 -18.62 -19.85
CA HIS A 43 -9.22 -17.90 -18.59
C HIS A 43 -10.08 -16.63 -18.69
N ILE A 44 -10.77 -16.28 -17.59
CA ILE A 44 -11.56 -15.05 -17.43
C ILE A 44 -10.78 -14.08 -16.54
#